data_AF-A0AAU4EH65-F1
#
_entry.id   AF-A0AAU4EH65-F1
#
_cell.length_a   1.000
_cell.length_b   1.000
_cell.length_c   1.000
_cell.angle_alpha   90.00
_cell.angle_beta   90.00
_cell.angle_gamma   90.00
#
_symmetry.space_group_name_H-M   'P 1'
#
loop_
_entity.id
_entity.type
_entity.pdbx_description
1 polymer ?
#
loop_
_entity_poly.entity_id
_entity_poly.type
_entity_poly.pdbx_seq_one_letter_code
_entity_poly.pdbx_strand_id
1 'polypeptide(L)'
;MTETAAEPMIFPSPAYWHPGGRSIDVTVVDIGHDPWRLASNPALGPGRWLRVGSPSPIPALVVRPTVPGLAHAEQVLARLAPWVRAGEVTPPTQLLVVGADRWPKGVAGTAGRRTSVLLPDAVFFPHDREVATHGITADVTPTSLRSPAEHLLRSWHVLPQRTRRWSLRRPRNARGRDSHVSRLDTD
;
A
#
# COMPACT_ATOMS: atom_id res chain seq x y z
N MET A 1 19.96 -18.36 41.81
CA MET A 1 19.63 -17.06 41.18
C MET A 1 18.61 -17.36 40.10
N THR A 2 17.33 -17.20 40.41
CA THR A 2 16.21 -17.47 39.51
C THR A 2 15.93 -16.21 38.70
N GLU A 3 16.15 -16.30 37.40
CA GLU A 3 15.87 -15.26 36.42
C GLU A 3 14.35 -15.12 36.27
N THR A 4 13.80 -14.03 36.81
CA THR A 4 12.39 -13.67 36.66
C THR A 4 12.13 -13.36 35.19
N ALA A 5 11.48 -14.28 34.48
CA ALA A 5 10.99 -14.04 33.13
C ALA A 5 10.01 -12.84 33.18
N ALA A 6 10.40 -11.73 32.57
CA ALA A 6 9.55 -10.56 32.45
C ALA A 6 8.30 -10.94 31.62
N GLU A 7 7.12 -10.75 32.20
CA GLU A 7 5.86 -10.90 31.47
C GLU A 7 5.88 -10.01 30.21
N PRO A 8 5.38 -10.50 29.06
CA PRO A 8 5.31 -9.70 27.85
C PRO A 8 4.35 -8.52 28.08
N MET A 9 4.91 -7.33 28.25
CA MET A 9 4.16 -6.09 28.42
C MET A 9 3.22 -5.90 27.22
N ILE A 10 1.92 -5.97 27.49
CA ILE A 10 0.87 -5.60 26.55
C ILE A 10 0.85 -4.07 26.55
N PHE A 11 1.34 -3.45 25.48
CA PHE A 11 1.19 -2.02 25.30
C PHE A 11 -0.32 -1.72 25.24
N PRO A 12 -0.86 -0.92 26.18
CA PRO A 12 -2.25 -0.49 26.07
C PRO A 12 -2.41 0.30 24.78
N SER A 13 -3.58 0.19 24.14
CA SER A 13 -3.93 1.07 23.02
C SER A 13 -3.65 2.51 23.42
N PRO A 14 -2.98 3.32 22.57
CA PRO A 14 -2.66 4.70 22.92
C PRO A 14 -3.92 5.45 23.36
N ALA A 15 -3.83 6.31 24.37
CA ALA A 15 -5.00 6.96 24.98
C ALA A 15 -5.83 7.81 24.00
N TYR A 16 -5.23 8.25 22.88
CA TYR A 16 -5.91 8.97 21.79
C TYR A 16 -6.61 8.04 20.78
N TRP A 17 -6.45 6.72 20.93
CA TRP A 17 -7.21 5.71 20.19
C TRP A 17 -8.61 5.60 20.80
N HIS A 18 -9.48 6.54 20.43
CA HIS A 18 -10.90 6.40 20.63
C HIS A 18 -11.51 5.93 19.31
N PRO A 19 -12.00 4.68 19.20
CA PRO A 19 -12.91 4.34 18.11
C PRO A 19 -14.19 5.15 18.33
N GLY A 20 -14.22 6.38 17.82
CA GLY A 20 -15.48 7.06 17.54
C GLY A 20 -16.31 6.12 16.68
N GLY A 21 -17.63 6.08 16.86
CA GLY A 21 -18.56 5.01 16.43
C GLY A 21 -18.66 4.65 14.94
N ARG A 22 -17.61 4.88 14.15
CA ARG A 22 -17.35 4.33 12.81
C ARG A 22 -16.40 3.14 12.94
N SER A 23 -16.60 2.12 12.11
CA SER A 23 -15.65 1.02 11.97
C SER A 23 -14.30 1.56 11.53
N ILE A 24 -13.23 1.17 12.21
CA ILE A 24 -11.86 1.47 11.77
C ILE A 24 -11.53 0.43 10.70
N ASP A 25 -11.47 0.88 9.44
CA ASP A 25 -11.24 -0.03 8.31
C ASP A 25 -9.76 -0.43 8.18
N VAL A 26 -8.82 0.45 8.58
CA VAL A 26 -7.36 0.23 8.53
C VAL A 26 -6.63 0.97 9.65
N THR A 27 -5.59 0.34 10.20
CA THR A 27 -4.59 1.00 11.06
C THR A 27 -3.26 1.09 10.30
N VAL A 28 -2.69 2.29 10.19
CA VAL A 28 -1.37 2.49 9.59
C VAL A 28 -0.35 2.71 10.72
N VAL A 29 0.71 1.90 10.74
CA VAL A 29 1.81 2.03 11.71
C VAL A 29 3.06 2.39 10.93
N ASP A 30 3.54 3.63 11.09
CA ASP A 30 4.84 4.06 10.59
C ASP A 30 5.90 3.84 11.68
N ILE A 31 6.97 3.15 11.32
CA ILE A 31 8.10 2.88 12.21
C ILE A 31 9.36 3.44 11.56
N GLY A 32 9.38 4.77 11.47
CA GLY A 32 10.45 5.49 10.81
C GLY A 32 11.77 5.55 11.57
N HIS A 33 11.86 5.07 12.82
CA HIS A 33 12.98 5.50 13.68
C HIS A 33 14.14 4.53 13.89
N ASP A 34 13.97 3.21 13.77
CA ASP A 34 15.14 2.31 13.85
C ASP A 34 14.84 0.90 13.27
N PRO A 35 15.17 0.64 11.99
CA PRO A 35 15.03 -0.70 11.41
C PRO A 35 15.84 -1.76 12.17
N TRP A 36 16.86 -1.37 12.94
CA TRP A 36 17.65 -2.27 13.78
C TRP A 36 16.89 -2.69 15.05
N ARG A 37 16.08 -1.81 15.64
CA ARG A 37 15.16 -2.17 16.74
C ARG A 37 13.95 -2.96 16.26
N LEU A 38 13.52 -2.74 15.03
CA LEU A 38 12.45 -3.51 14.39
C LEU A 38 12.81 -4.99 14.21
N ALA A 39 14.06 -5.26 13.83
CA ALA A 39 14.51 -6.58 13.43
C ALA A 39 15.35 -7.32 14.50
N SER A 40 15.53 -6.74 15.68
CA SER A 40 16.29 -7.36 16.79
C SER A 40 15.48 -8.44 17.51
N ASN A 41 14.22 -8.15 17.84
CA ASN A 41 13.27 -9.19 18.26
C ASN A 41 11.82 -8.75 17.98
N PRO A 42 11.14 -9.31 16.95
CA PRO A 42 9.74 -9.00 16.69
C PRO A 42 8.82 -9.43 17.85
N ALA A 43 9.30 -10.29 18.76
CA ALA A 43 8.61 -10.72 19.97
C ALA A 43 8.59 -9.67 21.11
N LEU A 44 9.47 -8.66 21.12
CA LEU A 44 9.66 -7.78 22.30
C LEU A 44 9.86 -6.29 21.98
N GLY A 45 9.41 -5.81 20.82
CA GLY A 45 9.63 -4.41 20.47
C GLY A 45 8.68 -3.85 19.39
N PRO A 46 9.09 -2.75 18.73
CA PRO A 46 8.31 -2.10 17.68
C PRO A 46 7.91 -3.04 16.54
N GLY A 47 8.61 -4.17 16.34
CA GLY A 47 8.25 -5.19 15.35
C GLY A 47 7.06 -6.08 15.69
N ARG A 48 6.42 -5.93 16.86
CA ARG A 48 5.29 -6.79 17.29
C ARG A 48 4.11 -6.77 16.32
N TRP A 49 3.85 -5.65 15.64
CA TRP A 49 2.77 -5.55 14.66
C TRP A 49 3.01 -6.41 13.41
N LEU A 50 4.26 -6.79 13.13
CA LEU A 50 4.61 -7.63 11.99
C LEU A 50 4.29 -9.10 12.22
N ARG A 51 3.89 -9.48 13.45
CA ARG A 51 3.63 -10.88 13.76
C ARG A 51 2.47 -11.41 12.96
N VAL A 52 2.60 -12.67 12.54
CA VAL A 52 1.49 -13.42 11.98
C VAL A 52 0.38 -13.52 13.05
N GLY A 53 -0.87 -13.25 12.67
CA GLY A 53 -1.98 -13.24 13.60
C GLY A 53 -3.25 -12.66 12.98
N SER A 54 -4.27 -12.44 13.81
CA SER A 54 -5.50 -11.76 13.43
C SER A 54 -5.60 -10.41 14.18
N PRO A 55 -5.71 -9.27 13.47
CA PRO A 55 -5.72 -9.15 12.01
C PRO A 55 -4.32 -9.42 11.39
N SER A 56 -4.30 -10.01 10.19
CA SER A 56 -3.05 -10.23 9.46
C SER A 56 -2.47 -8.88 9.01
N PRO A 57 -1.23 -8.53 9.38
CA PRO A 57 -0.60 -7.31 8.90
C PRO A 57 -0.27 -7.42 7.40
N ILE A 58 -0.25 -6.28 6.70
CA ILE A 58 0.18 -6.18 5.30
C ILE A 58 1.40 -5.24 5.24
N PRO A 59 2.61 -5.74 5.55
CA PRO A 59 3.78 -4.88 5.62
C PRO A 59 4.29 -4.47 4.24
N ALA A 60 4.66 -3.19 4.13
CA ALA A 60 5.31 -2.62 2.97
C ALA A 60 6.56 -1.85 3.40
N LEU A 61 7.58 -1.82 2.55
CA LEU A 61 8.80 -1.07 2.81
C LEU A 61 8.79 0.25 2.05
N VAL A 62 8.85 1.36 2.78
CA VAL A 62 9.03 2.69 2.21
C VAL A 62 10.51 2.91 1.90
N VAL A 63 10.81 3.28 0.66
CA VAL A 63 12.19 3.44 0.19
C VAL A 63 12.37 4.73 -0.59
N ARG A 64 13.56 5.33 -0.48
CA ARG A 64 14.01 6.38 -1.39
C ARG A 64 14.50 5.76 -2.70
N PRO A 65 14.31 6.42 -3.85
CA PRO A 65 14.72 5.93 -5.16
C PRO A 65 16.24 6.06 -5.39
N THR A 66 17.06 5.58 -4.46
CA THR A 66 18.52 5.73 -4.49
C THR A 66 19.21 4.39 -4.23
N VAL A 67 20.47 4.28 -4.66
CA VAL A 67 21.29 3.08 -4.39
C VAL A 67 21.39 2.80 -2.88
N PRO A 68 21.67 3.78 -1.98
CA PRO A 68 21.61 3.55 -0.54
C PRO A 68 20.23 3.13 -0.04
N GLY A 69 19.15 3.67 -0.61
CA GLY A 69 17.78 3.30 -0.24
C GLY A 69 17.48 1.82 -0.49
N LEU A 70 17.87 1.31 -1.67
CA LEU A 70 17.73 -0.11 -2.00
C LEU A 70 18.67 -0.99 -1.16
N ALA A 71 19.90 -0.56 -0.92
CA ALA A 71 20.82 -1.29 -0.05
C ALA A 71 20.29 -1.43 1.38
N HIS A 72 19.67 -0.37 1.91
CA HIS A 72 19.05 -0.40 3.22
C HIS A 72 17.83 -1.32 3.25
N ALA A 73 16.98 -1.29 2.23
CA ALA A 73 15.85 -2.21 2.11
C ALA A 73 16.30 -3.68 2.06
N GLU A 74 17.37 -3.99 1.32
CA GLU A 74 17.95 -5.34 1.26
C GLU A 74 18.40 -5.80 2.65
N GLN A 75 19.05 -4.92 3.41
CA GLN A 75 19.48 -5.21 4.77
C GLN A 75 18.30 -5.47 5.72
N VAL A 76 17.24 -4.67 5.65
CA VAL A 76 16.01 -4.89 6.43
C VAL A 76 15.40 -6.25 6.12
N LEU A 77 15.22 -6.57 4.82
CA LEU A 77 14.69 -7.86 4.39
C LEU A 77 15.59 -9.02 4.83
N ALA A 78 16.92 -8.86 4.77
CA ALA A 78 17.85 -9.87 5.22
C ALA A 78 17.73 -10.15 6.72
N ARG A 79 17.48 -9.12 7.53
CA ARG A 79 17.30 -9.26 8.99
C ARG A 79 15.95 -9.85 9.37
N LEU A 80 14.89 -9.55 8.63
CA LEU A 80 13.57 -10.17 8.84
C LEU A 80 13.53 -11.64 8.39
N ALA A 81 14.40 -12.04 7.47
CA ALA A 81 14.34 -13.35 6.82
C ALA A 81 14.33 -14.55 7.78
N PRO A 82 15.09 -14.61 8.90
CA PRO A 82 15.00 -15.71 9.85
C PRO A 82 13.60 -15.84 10.48
N TRP A 83 13.01 -14.73 10.89
CA TRP A 83 11.67 -14.68 11.51
C TRP A 83 10.55 -15.03 10.53
N VAL A 84 10.68 -14.57 9.29
CA VAL A 84 9.78 -14.95 8.20
C VAL A 84 9.85 -16.46 7.94
N ARG A 85 11.06 -17.05 7.89
CA ARG A 85 11.22 -18.50 7.71
C ARG A 85 10.66 -19.31 8.88
N ALA A 86 10.70 -18.76 10.10
CA ALA A 86 10.09 -19.35 11.29
C ALA A 86 8.56 -19.20 11.32
N GLY A 87 7.96 -18.43 10.40
CA GLY A 87 6.52 -18.17 10.39
C GLY A 87 6.07 -17.18 11.48
N GLU A 88 7.00 -16.49 12.13
CA GLU A 88 6.70 -15.57 13.23
C GLU A 88 6.36 -14.15 12.75
N VAL A 89 6.82 -13.80 11.55
CA VAL A 89 6.66 -12.47 10.95
C VAL A 89 6.09 -12.59 9.54
N THR A 90 5.08 -11.76 9.24
CA THR A 90 4.60 -11.57 7.88
C THR A 90 5.66 -10.85 7.05
N PRO A 91 6.08 -11.40 5.90
CA PRO A 91 7.10 -10.77 5.07
C PRO A 91 6.58 -9.49 4.41
N PRO A 92 7.41 -8.43 4.29
CA PRO A 92 7.07 -7.32 3.41
C PRO A 92 6.93 -7.80 1.96
N THR A 93 5.80 -7.47 1.33
CA THR A 93 5.47 -7.91 -0.04
C THR A 93 5.58 -6.79 -1.06
N GLN A 94 5.86 -5.57 -0.62
CA GLN A 94 5.71 -4.38 -1.43
C GLN A 94 6.79 -3.34 -1.15
N LEU A 95 7.35 -2.73 -2.20
CA LEU A 95 8.13 -1.49 -2.11
C LEU A 95 7.24 -0.28 -2.40
N LEU A 96 7.28 0.72 -1.53
CA LEU A 96 6.67 2.04 -1.71
C LEU A 96 7.79 3.04 -1.95
N VAL A 97 7.97 3.46 -3.20
CA VAL A 97 9.07 4.34 -3.61
C VAL A 97 8.60 5.78 -3.50
N VAL A 98 9.19 6.57 -2.60
CA VAL A 98 8.73 7.93 -2.31
C VAL A 98 9.64 9.00 -2.93
N GLY A 99 9.02 9.99 -3.56
CA GLY A 99 9.70 11.12 -4.20
C GLY A 99 10.14 10.87 -5.65
N ALA A 100 9.56 9.90 -6.34
CA ALA A 100 9.81 9.67 -7.77
C ALA A 100 8.64 8.95 -8.44
N ASP A 101 8.47 9.17 -9.75
CA ASP A 101 7.49 8.47 -10.60
C ASP A 101 8.01 7.14 -11.15
N ARG A 102 9.33 6.94 -11.12
CA ARG A 102 10.02 5.75 -11.61
C ARG A 102 11.40 5.63 -10.98
N TRP A 103 12.00 4.45 -11.08
CA TRP A 103 13.41 4.27 -10.71
C TRP A 103 14.33 5.16 -11.54
N PRO A 104 15.25 5.92 -10.94
CA PRO A 104 16.30 6.61 -11.66
C PRO A 104 17.21 5.62 -12.39
N LYS A 105 17.84 6.10 -13.48
CA LYS A 105 18.70 5.27 -14.34
C LYS A 105 19.77 4.57 -13.50
N GLY A 106 19.89 3.26 -13.66
CA GLY A 106 20.88 2.43 -12.96
C GLY A 106 20.51 2.03 -11.54
N VAL A 107 19.58 2.71 -10.86
CA VAL A 107 19.23 2.41 -9.45
C VAL A 107 18.58 1.03 -9.32
N ALA A 108 17.56 0.72 -10.13
CA ALA A 108 16.92 -0.60 -10.06
C ALA A 108 17.91 -1.76 -10.32
N GLY A 109 18.95 -1.53 -11.12
CA GLY A 109 19.99 -2.51 -11.41
C GLY A 109 20.92 -2.81 -10.23
N THR A 110 20.91 -1.97 -9.18
CA THR A 110 21.69 -2.23 -7.95
C THR A 110 20.88 -2.96 -6.89
N ALA A 111 19.65 -3.40 -7.18
CA ALA A 111 18.86 -4.16 -6.22
C ALA A 111 19.55 -5.47 -5.87
N GLY A 112 19.60 -5.76 -4.56
CA GLY A 112 20.05 -7.05 -4.06
C GLY A 112 19.03 -8.16 -4.33
N ARG A 113 19.38 -9.39 -3.97
CA ARG A 113 18.56 -10.58 -4.25
C ARG A 113 17.15 -10.49 -3.68
N ARG A 114 16.96 -9.91 -2.49
CA ARG A 114 15.64 -9.86 -1.83
C ARG A 114 14.81 -8.71 -2.37
N THR A 115 15.44 -7.55 -2.55
CA THR A 115 14.80 -6.37 -3.12
C THR A 115 14.42 -6.54 -4.59
N SER A 116 15.19 -7.31 -5.37
CA SER A 116 14.91 -7.55 -6.79
C SER A 116 13.57 -8.24 -7.03
N VAL A 117 13.12 -9.10 -6.11
CA VAL A 117 11.82 -9.78 -6.18
C VAL A 117 10.66 -8.80 -6.00
N LEU A 118 10.88 -7.69 -5.28
CA LEU A 118 9.85 -6.69 -5.00
C LEU A 118 9.84 -5.52 -5.99
N LEU A 119 10.83 -5.43 -6.88
CA LEU A 119 10.93 -4.35 -7.87
C LEU A 119 9.77 -4.32 -8.88
N PRO A 120 9.31 -5.45 -9.46
CA PRO A 120 8.30 -5.44 -10.50
C PRO A 120 6.98 -4.81 -10.05
N ASP A 121 6.61 -5.03 -8.80
CA ASP A 121 5.35 -4.56 -8.24
C ASP A 121 5.49 -3.21 -7.53
N ALA A 122 6.69 -2.61 -7.48
CA ALA A 122 6.95 -1.39 -6.73
C ALA A 122 5.96 -0.25 -7.06
N VAL A 123 5.41 0.39 -6.02
CA VAL A 123 4.44 1.48 -6.15
C VAL A 123 5.13 2.81 -5.93
N PHE A 124 4.97 3.72 -6.88
CA PHE A 124 5.63 5.02 -6.90
C PHE A 124 4.73 6.12 -6.37
N PHE A 125 5.25 6.88 -5.41
CA PHE A 125 4.64 8.08 -4.87
C PHE A 125 5.49 9.27 -5.32
N PRO A 126 4.99 10.11 -6.25
CA PRO A 126 5.73 11.28 -6.72
C PRO A 126 6.06 12.23 -5.57
N HIS A 127 7.06 13.08 -5.81
CA HIS A 127 7.28 14.21 -4.92
C HIS A 127 6.11 15.20 -5.06
N ASP A 128 5.53 15.57 -3.92
CA ASP A 128 4.55 16.66 -3.85
C ASP A 128 5.11 17.76 -2.94
N ARG A 129 5.24 18.97 -3.50
CA ARG A 129 5.88 20.09 -2.81
C ARG A 129 5.05 20.57 -1.61
N GLU A 130 3.73 20.57 -1.73
CA GLU A 130 2.85 21.04 -0.66
C GLU A 130 2.91 20.08 0.52
N VAL A 131 2.79 18.78 0.28
CA VAL A 131 2.92 17.76 1.33
C VAL A 131 4.33 17.75 1.94
N ALA A 132 5.39 17.96 1.14
CA ALA A 132 6.74 18.02 1.68
C ALA A 132 7.01 19.27 2.55
N THR A 133 6.32 20.38 2.27
CA THR A 133 6.53 21.65 2.98
C THR A 133 5.64 21.75 4.22
N HIS A 134 4.38 21.34 4.10
CA HIS A 134 3.34 21.55 5.12
C HIS A 134 2.94 20.26 5.84
N GLY A 135 3.43 19.11 5.39
CA GLY A 135 3.00 17.81 5.89
C GLY A 135 1.60 17.44 5.39
N ILE A 136 1.02 16.43 6.02
CA ILE A 136 -0.39 16.06 5.80
C ILE A 136 -1.28 17.01 6.60
N THR A 137 -2.12 17.77 5.90
CA THR A 137 -3.07 18.71 6.48
C THR A 137 -4.50 18.14 6.45
N ALA A 138 -5.49 18.95 6.83
CA ALA A 138 -6.91 18.62 6.65
C ALA A 138 -7.39 18.73 5.19
N ASP A 139 -6.56 19.29 4.30
CA ASP A 139 -6.89 19.44 2.90
C ASP A 139 -6.90 18.08 2.18
N VAL A 140 -7.69 18.00 1.12
CA VAL A 140 -7.76 16.79 0.31
C VAL A 140 -6.39 16.48 -0.27
N THR A 141 -5.87 15.29 0.04
CA THR A 141 -4.58 14.82 -0.49
C THR A 141 -4.55 14.93 -2.02
N PRO A 142 -3.44 15.44 -2.61
CA PRO A 142 -3.32 15.58 -4.06
C PRO A 142 -3.59 14.27 -4.82
N THR A 143 -4.25 14.36 -5.97
CA THR A 143 -4.61 13.18 -6.78
C THR A 143 -3.39 12.37 -7.22
N SER A 144 -2.25 13.04 -7.43
CA SER A 144 -0.94 12.42 -7.70
C SER A 144 -0.50 11.42 -6.62
N LEU A 145 -0.86 11.66 -5.36
CA LEU A 145 -0.55 10.78 -4.23
C LEU A 145 -1.73 9.84 -3.90
N ARG A 146 -2.97 10.28 -4.11
CA ARG A 146 -4.16 9.43 -3.88
C ARG A 146 -4.26 8.28 -4.86
N SER A 147 -3.97 8.51 -6.14
CA SER A 147 -4.08 7.46 -7.17
C SER A 147 -3.21 6.22 -6.89
N PRO A 148 -1.88 6.35 -6.60
CA PRO A 148 -1.07 5.19 -6.24
C PRO A 148 -1.52 4.57 -4.90
N ALA A 149 -1.95 5.36 -3.92
CA ALA A 149 -2.49 4.84 -2.66
C ALA A 149 -3.78 4.02 -2.88
N GLU A 150 -4.72 4.50 -3.69
CA GLU A 150 -5.94 3.76 -4.01
C GLU A 150 -5.64 2.46 -4.75
N HIS A 151 -4.69 2.47 -5.68
CA HIS A 151 -4.26 1.26 -6.39
C HIS A 151 -3.70 0.23 -5.41
N LEU A 152 -2.83 0.66 -4.51
CA LEU A 152 -2.24 -0.15 -3.46
C LEU A 152 -3.28 -0.74 -2.51
N LEU A 153 -4.21 0.09 -2.00
CA LEU A 153 -5.24 -0.39 -1.08
C LEU A 153 -6.21 -1.37 -1.77
N ARG A 154 -6.44 -1.23 -3.08
CA ARG A 154 -7.20 -2.22 -3.85
C ARG A 154 -6.40 -3.51 -4.06
N SER A 155 -5.10 -3.46 -4.34
CA SER A 155 -4.29 -4.68 -4.47
C SER A 155 -4.22 -5.46 -3.16
N TRP A 156 -4.29 -4.77 -2.03
CA TRP A 156 -4.40 -5.34 -0.69
C TRP A 156 -5.81 -5.77 -0.29
N HIS A 157 -6.80 -5.60 -1.16
CA HIS A 157 -8.21 -5.93 -0.90
C HIS A 157 -8.82 -5.16 0.28
N VAL A 158 -8.19 -4.07 0.71
CA VAL A 158 -8.74 -3.12 1.69
C VAL A 158 -9.91 -2.36 1.08
N LEU A 159 -9.72 -1.89 -0.15
CA LEU A 159 -10.78 -1.22 -0.91
C LEU A 159 -11.44 -2.19 -1.90
N PRO A 160 -12.76 -2.06 -2.16
CA PRO A 160 -13.43 -2.89 -3.14
C PRO A 160 -12.81 -2.70 -4.53
N GLN A 161 -12.76 -3.76 -5.32
CA GLN A 161 -12.27 -3.66 -6.69
C GLN A 161 -13.17 -2.74 -7.52
N ARG A 162 -12.58 -1.93 -8.40
CA ARG A 162 -13.37 -1.17 -9.38
C ARG A 162 -13.99 -2.18 -10.34
N THR A 163 -15.25 -2.55 -10.14
CA THR A 163 -16.02 -3.25 -11.16
C THR A 163 -16.02 -2.37 -12.40
N ARG A 164 -15.36 -2.80 -13.48
CA ARG A 164 -15.58 -2.23 -14.80
C ARG A 164 -17.07 -2.41 -15.08
N ARG A 165 -17.88 -1.37 -14.86
CA ARG A 165 -19.21 -1.31 -15.46
C ARG A 165 -18.94 -1.32 -16.95
N TRP A 166 -19.03 -2.48 -17.59
CA TRP A 166 -19.30 -2.55 -19.00
C TRP A 166 -20.56 -1.71 -19.20
N SER A 167 -20.37 -0.51 -19.75
CA SER A 167 -21.46 0.20 -20.38
C SER A 167 -21.97 -0.75 -21.45
N LEU A 168 -23.01 -1.52 -21.12
CA LEU A 168 -23.84 -2.17 -22.11
C LEU A 168 -24.21 -1.04 -23.06
N ARG A 169 -23.57 -1.05 -24.24
CA ARG A 169 -23.98 -0.23 -25.38
C ARG A 169 -25.47 -0.51 -25.52
N ARG A 170 -26.31 0.42 -25.07
CA ARG A 170 -27.74 0.39 -25.38
C ARG A 170 -27.83 0.19 -26.90
N PRO A 171 -28.52 -0.84 -27.40
CA PRO A 171 -28.83 -0.89 -28.81
C PRO A 171 -29.56 0.41 -29.14
N ARG A 172 -29.04 1.14 -30.13
CA ARG A 172 -29.71 2.29 -30.72
C ARG A 172 -31.04 1.76 -31.25
N ASN A 173 -32.13 2.09 -30.56
CA ASN A 173 -33.48 1.84 -31.05
C ASN A 173 -33.61 2.52 -32.43
N ALA A 174 -33.62 1.72 -33.49
CA ALA A 174 -34.12 2.14 -34.78
C ALA A 174 -35.65 2.19 -34.67
N ARG A 175 -36.18 3.35 -34.27
CA ARG A 175 -37.58 3.71 -34.49
C ARG A 175 -37.61 5.02 -35.25
N GLY A 176 -38.39 5.05 -36.33
CA GLY A 176 -38.90 6.29 -36.91
C GLY A 176 -38.40 6.60 -38.32
N ARG A 177 -38.90 5.88 -39.33
CA ARG A 177 -39.25 6.49 -40.61
C ARG A 177 -40.67 6.11 -40.94
N ASP A 178 -41.60 6.84 -40.35
CA ASP A 178 -42.88 7.12 -40.97
C ASP A 178 -42.73 8.40 -41.78
N SER A 179 -42.92 8.30 -43.10
CA SER A 179 -43.25 9.44 -43.97
C SER A 179 -43.96 8.92 -45.22
N HIS A 180 -45.27 8.70 -45.05
CA HIS A 180 -46.41 9.14 -45.85
C HIS A 180 -46.22 9.63 -47.32
N VAL A 181 -47.18 9.21 -48.17
CA VAL A 181 -47.68 9.73 -49.48
C VAL A 181 -46.74 9.47 -50.69
N SER A 182 -47.16 8.86 -51.81
CA SER A 182 -48.34 9.17 -52.63
C SER A 182 -48.95 7.97 -53.38
N ARG A 183 -50.29 7.96 -53.42
CA ARG A 183 -51.13 7.26 -54.40
C ARG A 183 -50.83 7.81 -55.79
N LEU A 184 -50.65 6.93 -56.77
CA LEU A 184 -50.80 7.25 -58.18
C LEU A 184 -52.28 7.16 -58.55
N ASP A 185 -52.76 8.22 -59.19
CA ASP A 185 -53.95 8.22 -60.03
C ASP A 185 -53.70 7.33 -61.25
N THR A 186 -54.70 6.52 -61.61
CA THR A 186 -54.80 5.83 -62.88
C THR A 186 -56.06 6.36 -63.57
N ASP A 187 -55.89 6.89 -64.78
CA ASP A 187 -56.94 6.93 -65.80
C ASP A 187 -57.22 5.50 -66.32
#